data_AF-A0A2M7NDE0-F1
#
_entry.id   AF-A0A2M7NDE0-F1
#
_cell.length_a   1.000
_cell.length_b   1.000
_cell.length_c   1.000
_cell.angle_alpha   90.00
_cell.angle_beta   90.00
_cell.angle_gamma   90.00
#
_symmetry.space_group_name_H-M   'P 1'
#
loop_
_entity.id
_entity.type
_entity.pdbx_description
1 polymer ?
#
loop_
_entity_poly.entity_id
_entity_poly.type
_entity_poly.pdbx_seq_one_letter_code
_entity_poly.pdbx_strand_id
1 'polypeptide(L)'
;MKEIHHLKESDFEETIFYVLDVESCSCSELNFKSLSMLLTSKNVVLVIIGTSKIWEHYKPKLNYFTILEDVKSEIRRYETGLGKPLLLHYKNQEIIYYQNVTDQEIAKASAYILNPN
;
A
#
# COMPACT_ATOMS: atom_id res chain seq x y z
N MET A 1 -18.85 -2.06 -11.85
CA MET A 1 -17.51 -1.53 -11.54
C MET A 1 -16.76 -1.35 -12.84
N LYS A 2 -16.12 -0.20 -13.08
CA LYS A 2 -15.20 -0.05 -14.22
C LYS A 2 -13.86 -0.62 -13.79
N GLU A 3 -13.32 -1.57 -14.55
CA GLU A 3 -11.97 -2.10 -14.36
C GLU A 3 -10.96 -1.02 -14.81
N ILE A 4 -10.43 -0.26 -13.86
CA ILE A 4 -9.53 0.88 -14.13
C ILE A 4 -8.07 0.42 -14.30
N HIS A 5 -7.74 -0.82 -13.89
CA HIS A 5 -6.36 -1.30 -13.84
C HIS A 5 -6.05 -2.58 -14.64
N HIS A 6 -7.02 -3.19 -15.33
CA HIS A 6 -6.83 -4.45 -16.09
C HIS A 6 -6.17 -5.59 -15.28
N LEU A 7 -6.32 -5.60 -13.96
CA LEU A 7 -5.79 -6.64 -13.08
C LEU A 7 -6.92 -7.65 -12.82
N LYS A 8 -6.70 -8.93 -13.14
CA LYS A 8 -7.59 -10.03 -12.80
C LYS A 8 -7.18 -10.62 -11.46
N GLU A 9 -8.12 -11.18 -10.70
CA GLU A 9 -7.81 -11.93 -9.47
C GLU A 9 -6.81 -13.07 -9.72
N SER A 10 -6.85 -13.67 -10.91
CA SER A 10 -5.90 -14.68 -11.37
C SER A 10 -4.47 -14.18 -11.52
N ASP A 11 -4.26 -12.87 -11.63
CA ASP A 11 -2.93 -12.26 -11.78
C ASP A 11 -2.23 -12.12 -10.42
N PHE A 12 -2.92 -12.43 -9.31
CA PHE A 12 -2.41 -12.35 -7.95
C PHE A 12 -2.41 -13.73 -7.29
N GLU A 13 -1.49 -14.62 -7.68
CA GLU A 13 -1.26 -15.88 -6.94
C GLU A 13 -0.88 -15.60 -5.48
N GLU A 14 -0.02 -14.59 -5.27
CA GLU A 14 0.41 -14.09 -3.96
C GLU A 14 0.81 -12.61 -4.09
N THR A 15 0.18 -11.71 -3.35
CA THR A 15 0.45 -10.27 -3.40
C THR A 15 0.17 -9.59 -2.07
N ILE A 16 1.10 -8.75 -1.66
CA ILE A 16 1.02 -7.86 -0.52
C ILE A 16 0.63 -6.47 -1.04
N PHE A 17 -0.53 -5.98 -0.62
CA PHE A 17 -0.96 -4.62 -0.88
C PHE A 17 -0.64 -3.73 0.32
N TYR A 18 0.01 -2.61 0.06
CA TYR A 18 0.24 -1.56 1.04
C TYR A 18 -0.52 -0.30 0.62
N VAL A 19 -1.65 -0.05 1.26
CA VAL A 19 -2.56 1.04 0.93
C VAL A 19 -2.26 2.25 1.80
N LEU A 20 -1.99 3.41 1.17
CA LEU A 20 -1.69 4.67 1.84
C LEU A 20 -2.63 5.78 1.35
N ASP A 21 -3.46 6.30 2.25
CA ASP A 21 -4.17 7.56 2.04
C ASP A 21 -3.23 8.72 2.38
N VAL A 22 -2.75 9.40 1.33
CA VAL A 22 -1.75 10.48 1.46
C VAL A 22 -2.38 11.85 1.59
N GLU A 23 -3.66 11.97 1.29
CA GLU A 23 -4.42 13.21 1.38
C GLU A 23 -4.89 13.42 2.82
N SER A 24 -5.31 12.35 3.49
CA SER A 24 -5.99 12.43 4.77
C SER A 24 -5.16 12.00 5.99
N CYS A 25 -3.93 11.51 5.80
CA CYS A 25 -3.02 11.17 6.89
C CYS A 25 -1.70 11.93 6.81
N SER A 26 -1.31 12.58 7.91
CA SER A 26 0.05 13.07 8.13
C SER A 26 1.05 11.96 8.48
N CYS A 27 0.56 10.76 8.80
CA CYS A 27 1.37 9.59 9.18
C CYS A 27 2.13 8.95 8.00
N SER A 28 1.89 9.40 6.78
CA SER A 28 2.42 8.77 5.56
C SER A 28 3.93 8.92 5.42
N GLU A 29 4.55 9.94 6.03
CA GLU A 29 6.00 10.19 5.89
C GLU A 29 6.86 9.08 6.49
N LEU A 30 6.57 8.63 7.72
CA LEU A 30 7.33 7.55 8.36
C LEU A 30 7.16 6.23 7.60
N ASN A 31 5.96 5.99 7.06
CA ASN A 31 5.67 4.85 6.21
C ASN A 31 6.52 4.91 4.94
N PHE A 32 6.53 6.04 4.23
CA PHE A 32 7.37 6.21 3.03
C PHE A 32 8.85 6.09 3.30
N LYS A 33 9.33 6.65 4.42
CA LYS A 33 10.72 6.50 4.83
C LYS A 33 11.08 5.03 5.01
N SER A 34 10.24 4.27 5.73
CA SER A 34 10.49 2.84 5.94
C SER A 34 10.42 2.05 4.63
N LEU A 35 9.39 2.28 3.80
CA LEU A 35 9.23 1.63 2.50
C LEU A 35 10.41 1.94 1.56
N SER A 36 10.94 3.16 1.56
CA SER A 36 12.10 3.54 0.73
C SER A 36 13.40 2.85 1.13
N MET A 37 13.47 2.28 2.34
CA MET A 37 14.60 1.47 2.80
C MET A 37 14.45 -0.01 2.40
N LEU A 38 13.24 -0.44 2.01
CA LEU A 38 12.97 -1.81 1.56
C LEU A 38 13.37 -1.93 0.08
N LEU A 39 14.52 -2.57 -0.18
CA LEU A 39 15.03 -2.83 -1.54
C LEU A 39 14.40 -4.08 -2.18
N THR A 40 13.08 -4.26 -2.11
CA THR A 40 12.42 -5.50 -2.58
C THR A 40 11.15 -5.26 -3.39
N SER A 41 10.94 -6.14 -4.38
CA SER A 41 9.92 -6.00 -5.44
C SER A 41 9.14 -7.26 -5.77
N LYS A 42 9.39 -8.40 -5.10
CA LYS A 42 8.62 -9.61 -5.40
C LYS A 42 7.36 -9.62 -4.54
N ASN A 43 6.25 -9.21 -5.16
CA ASN A 43 4.89 -9.33 -4.65
C ASN A 43 4.41 -8.20 -3.74
N VAL A 44 5.00 -7.00 -3.79
CA VAL A 44 4.46 -5.84 -3.07
C VAL A 44 3.92 -4.79 -4.05
N VAL A 45 2.66 -4.42 -3.86
CA VAL A 45 1.97 -3.36 -4.60
C VAL A 45 1.65 -2.22 -3.64
N LEU A 46 2.13 -1.03 -3.94
CA LEU A 46 1.75 0.19 -3.23
C LEU A 46 0.50 0.76 -3.87
N VAL A 47 -0.53 1.00 -3.07
CA VAL A 47 -1.77 1.65 -3.50
C VAL A 47 -1.82 3.03 -2.84
N ILE A 48 -1.68 4.07 -3.63
CA ILE A 48 -1.65 5.46 -3.17
C ILE A 48 -3.00 6.10 -3.45
N ILE A 49 -3.68 6.57 -2.41
CA ILE A 49 -4.98 7.24 -2.51
C ILE A 49 -4.77 8.73 -2.28
N GLY A 50 -5.22 9.55 -3.23
CA GLY A 50 -5.09 11.00 -3.23
C GLY A 50 -3.71 11.49 -3.69
N THR A 51 -3.46 12.78 -3.48
CA THR A 51 -2.18 13.43 -3.84
C THR A 51 -1.64 14.24 -2.67
N SER A 52 -0.31 14.29 -2.53
CA SER A 52 0.34 15.14 -1.53
C SER A 52 1.76 15.50 -1.95
N LYS A 53 2.29 16.62 -1.43
CA LYS A 53 3.70 17.01 -1.68
C LYS A 53 4.69 15.96 -1.17
N ILE A 54 4.34 15.28 -0.07
CA ILE A 54 5.17 14.23 0.52
C ILE A 54 5.24 13.04 -0.45
N TRP A 55 4.10 12.65 -1.03
CA TRP A 55 4.06 11.60 -2.03
C TRP A 55 4.98 11.90 -3.23
N GLU A 56 4.85 13.09 -3.82
CA GLU A 56 5.69 13.50 -4.95
C GLU A 56 7.19 13.48 -4.61
N HIS A 57 7.56 13.79 -3.37
CA HIS A 57 8.95 13.73 -2.90
C HIS A 57 9.48 12.29 -2.78
N TYR A 58 8.65 11.33 -2.35
CA TYR A 58 9.07 9.95 -2.10
C TYR A 58 8.87 9.01 -3.28
N LYS A 59 7.94 9.30 -4.20
CA LYS A 59 7.64 8.50 -5.40
C LYS A 59 8.90 8.06 -6.17
N PRO A 60 9.90 8.93 -6.44
CA PRO A 60 11.12 8.51 -7.14
C PRO A 60 11.97 7.50 -6.36
N LYS A 61 11.86 7.47 -5.02
CA LYS A 61 12.63 6.59 -4.12
C LYS A 61 11.98 5.21 -3.96
N LEU A 62 10.77 5.03 -4.48
CA LEU A 62 9.96 3.81 -4.36
C LEU A 62 9.85 3.08 -5.71
N ASN A 63 10.78 3.34 -6.63
CA ASN A 63 10.80 2.78 -7.99
C ASN A 63 10.98 1.25 -8.05
N TYR A 64 11.29 0.60 -6.92
CA TYR A 64 11.35 -0.86 -6.81
C TYR A 64 9.96 -1.50 -6.67
N PHE A 65 8.92 -0.74 -6.34
CA PHE A 65 7.56 -1.25 -6.14
C PHE A 65 6.70 -1.11 -7.37
N THR A 66 5.70 -1.99 -7.50
CA THR A 66 4.54 -1.71 -8.37
C THR A 66 3.66 -0.69 -7.66
N ILE A 67 3.26 0.38 -8.35
CA ILE A 67 2.51 1.50 -7.75
C ILE A 67 1.21 1.70 -8.51
N LEU A 68 0.10 1.70 -7.78
CA LEU A 68 -1.23 2.06 -8.27
C LEU A 68 -1.66 3.36 -7.60
N GLU A 69 -2.16 4.32 -8.38
CA GLU A 69 -2.54 5.65 -7.89
C GLU A 69 -4.04 5.90 -8.13
N ASP A 70 -4.77 6.20 -7.06
CA ASP A 70 -6.12 6.75 -7.09
C ASP A 70 -6.07 8.25 -6.78
N VAL A 71 -5.60 9.02 -7.75
CA VAL A 71 -5.43 10.48 -7.66
C VAL A 71 -6.73 11.22 -7.37
N LYS A 72 -7.87 10.65 -7.78
CA LYS A 72 -9.19 11.27 -7.62
C LYS A 72 -9.86 10.91 -6.29
N SER A 73 -9.23 10.05 -5.48
CA SER A 73 -9.81 9.52 -4.25
C SER A 73 -11.20 8.93 -4.52
N GLU A 74 -11.37 8.25 -5.66
CA GLU A 74 -12.62 7.56 -6.02
C GLU A 74 -12.92 6.46 -4.99
N ILE A 75 -11.88 5.85 -4.40
CA ILE A 75 -11.97 5.05 -3.19
C ILE A 75 -12.24 5.99 -2.02
N ARG A 76 -13.52 6.16 -1.68
CA ARG A 76 -13.93 7.10 -0.64
C ARG A 76 -13.72 6.53 0.76
N ARG A 77 -13.19 7.37 1.65
CA ARG A 77 -12.90 7.07 3.05
C ARG A 77 -14.09 6.50 3.85
N TYR A 78 -15.33 6.88 3.51
CA TYR A 78 -16.53 6.37 4.19
C TYR A 78 -16.93 4.96 3.73
N GLU A 79 -16.51 4.52 2.54
CA GLU A 79 -16.83 3.20 1.98
C GLU A 79 -15.85 2.15 2.47
N THR A 80 -14.60 2.54 2.66
CA THR A 80 -13.52 1.63 3.07
C THR A 80 -13.15 1.72 4.54
N GLY A 81 -13.56 2.80 5.23
CA GLY A 81 -13.11 3.08 6.60
C GLY A 81 -11.60 3.31 6.73
N LEU A 82 -10.88 3.52 5.61
CA LEU A 82 -9.44 3.72 5.56
C LEU A 82 -9.04 5.05 6.21
N GLY A 83 -8.93 5.04 7.54
CA GLY A 83 -8.37 6.15 8.31
C GLY A 83 -6.85 6.11 8.41
N LYS A 84 -6.28 4.91 8.31
CA LYS A 84 -4.86 4.60 8.53
C LYS A 84 -4.32 3.80 7.35
N PRO A 85 -3.01 3.82 7.08
CA PRO A 85 -2.40 2.90 6.14
C PRO A 85 -2.75 1.45 6.46
N LEU A 86 -2.87 0.61 5.44
CA LEU A 86 -3.32 -0.77 5.55
C LEU A 86 -2.39 -1.71 4.79
N LEU A 87 -1.93 -2.75 5.46
CA LEU A 87 -1.19 -3.86 4.86
C LEU A 87 -2.14 -5.05 4.70
N LEU A 88 -2.22 -5.61 3.49
CA LEU A 88 -3.01 -6.79 3.16
C LEU A 88 -2.12 -7.81 2.47
N HIS A 89 -2.23 -9.08 2.85
CA HIS A 89 -1.63 -10.18 2.10
C HIS A 89 -2.74 -11.03 1.50
N TYR A 90 -2.81 -11.01 0.18
CA TYR A 90 -3.71 -11.80 -0.63
C TYR A 90 -2.97 -13.00 -1.21
N LYS A 91 -3.48 -14.20 -1.00
CA LYS A 91 -2.86 -15.45 -1.47
C LYS A 91 -3.95 -16.46 -1.77
N ASN A 92 -3.87 -17.14 -2.91
CA ASN A 92 -4.83 -18.18 -3.30
C ASN A 92 -6.30 -17.74 -3.20
N GLN A 93 -6.60 -16.52 -3.65
CA GLN A 93 -7.93 -15.92 -3.61
C GLN A 93 -8.46 -15.54 -2.22
N GLU A 94 -7.61 -15.57 -1.19
CA GLU A 94 -8.00 -15.25 0.18
C GLU A 94 -7.10 -14.15 0.77
N ILE A 95 -7.67 -13.33 1.65
CA ILE A 95 -6.89 -12.42 2.50
C ILE A 95 -6.40 -13.22 3.70
N ILE A 96 -5.12 -13.58 3.71
CA ILE A 96 -4.50 -14.38 4.79
C ILE A 96 -3.91 -13.52 5.91
N TYR A 97 -3.70 -12.22 5.64
CA TYR A 97 -3.21 -11.26 6.63
C TYR A 97 -3.77 -9.87 6.36
N TYR A 98 -4.13 -9.16 7.43
CA TYR A 98 -4.41 -7.74 7.37
C TYR A 98 -3.89 -7.01 8.62
N GLN A 99 -3.43 -5.78 8.44
CA GLN A 99 -2.98 -4.93 9.53
C GLN A 99 -3.17 -3.45 9.18
N ASN A 100 -3.90 -2.72 10.02
CA ASN A 100 -3.79 -1.26 10.04
C ASN A 100 -2.41 -0.87 10.54
N VAL A 101 -1.69 -0.02 9.82
CA VAL A 101 -0.32 0.38 10.17
C VAL A 101 -0.35 1.77 10.80
N THR A 102 -0.26 1.82 12.13
CA THR A 102 0.10 3.04 12.86
C THR A 102 1.61 3.26 12.87
N ASP A 103 2.07 4.44 13.28
CA ASP A 103 3.51 4.74 13.39
C ASP A 103 4.30 3.72 14.21
N GLN A 104 3.69 3.17 15.28
CA GLN A 104 4.31 2.15 16.14
C GLN A 104 4.42 0.78 15.45
N GLU A 105 3.62 0.56 14.41
CA GLU A 105 3.49 -0.72 13.72
C GLU A 105 4.32 -0.77 12.43
N ILE A 106 4.89 0.35 11.99
CA ILE A 106 5.69 0.45 10.76
C ILE A 106 6.81 -0.60 10.73
N ALA A 107 7.55 -0.76 11.83
CA ALA A 107 8.62 -1.75 11.91
C ALA A 107 8.11 -3.19 11.73
N LYS A 108 6.94 -3.51 12.31
CA LYS A 108 6.30 -4.82 12.17
C LYS A 108 5.82 -5.05 10.74
N ALA A 109 5.19 -4.04 10.13
CA ALA A 109 4.74 -4.09 8.74
C ALA A 109 5.92 -4.32 7.78
N SER A 110 7.03 -3.60 7.97
CA SER A 110 8.25 -3.77 7.18
C SER A 110 8.89 -5.15 7.37
N ALA A 111 8.90 -5.67 8.59
CA ALA A 111 9.38 -7.03 8.85
C ALA A 111 8.52 -8.09 8.14
N TYR A 112 7.19 -7.91 8.14
CA TYR A 112 6.26 -8.79 7.43
C TYR A 112 6.49 -8.74 5.91
N ILE A 113 6.68 -7.57 5.33
CA ILE A 113 6.99 -7.42 3.90
C ILE A 113 8.27 -8.18 3.50
N LEU A 114 9.29 -8.14 4.37
CA LEU A 114 10.57 -8.82 4.11
C LEU A 114 10.48 -10.33 4.27
N ASN A 115 9.64 -10.82 5.18
CA ASN A 115 9.47 -12.24 5.47
C ASN A 115 7.97 -12.54 5.71
N PRO A 116 7.17 -12.62 4.64
CA PRO A 116 5.76 -13.00 4.76
C PRO A 116 5.68 -14.48 5.16
N ASN A 117 4.94 -14.75 6.24
CA ASN A 117 4.65 -16.11 6.70
C ASN A 117 3.67 -16.82 5.77
#